data_AF-A0A9E7YTL5-F1
#
_entry.id   AF-A0A9E7YTL5-F1
#
_cell.length_a   1.000
_cell.length_b   1.000
_cell.length_c   1.000
_cell.angle_alpha   90.00
_cell.angle_beta   90.00
_cell.angle_gamma   90.00
#
_symmetry.space_group_name_H-M   'P 1'
#
loop_
_entity.id
_entity.type
_entity.pdbx_description
1 polymer ?
#
loop_
_entity_poly.entity_id
_entity_poly.type
_entity_poly.pdbx_seq_one_letter_code
_entity_poly.pdbx_strand_id
1 'polypeptide(L)'
;MTAAESLQVLREALGQHARSPDLPRLLKHWRNDAALAPLAVLPPAYDQVRRALLQRLDMAAAFGEESCSFSPATLLAELRSWLDKAEAALARM
;
A
#
# COMPACT_ATOMS: atom_id res chain seq x y z
N MET A 1 2.55 17.62 -6.67
CA MET A 1 1.95 16.49 -5.94
C MET A 1 2.36 16.56 -4.49
N THR A 2 1.38 16.78 -3.63
CA THR A 2 1.47 16.86 -2.16
C THR A 2 1.37 15.48 -1.52
N ALA A 3 1.62 15.39 -0.22
CA ALA A 3 1.43 14.15 0.54
C ALA A 3 -0.02 13.63 0.45
N ALA A 4 -1.01 14.52 0.51
CA ALA A 4 -2.42 14.15 0.39
C ALA A 4 -2.76 13.61 -1.00
N GLU A 5 -2.29 14.27 -2.06
CA GLU A 5 -2.47 13.78 -3.44
C GLU A 5 -1.78 12.42 -3.64
N SER A 6 -0.58 12.23 -3.07
CA SER A 6 0.12 10.94 -3.09
C SER A 6 -0.68 9.82 -2.42
N LEU A 7 -1.26 10.06 -1.24
CA LEU A 7 -2.11 9.08 -0.55
C LEU A 7 -3.36 8.75 -1.39
N GLN A 8 -3.95 9.75 -2.03
CA GLN A 8 -5.09 9.54 -2.93
C GLN A 8 -4.73 8.67 -4.13
N VAL A 9 -3.59 8.93 -4.79
CA VAL A 9 -3.11 8.09 -5.91
C VAL A 9 -2.91 6.63 -5.49
N LEU A 10 -2.34 6.38 -4.31
CA LEU A 10 -2.16 5.03 -3.78
C LEU A 10 -3.51 4.35 -3.46
N ARG A 11 -4.47 5.11 -2.93
CA ARG A 11 -5.84 4.66 -2.64
C ARG A 11 -6.59 4.31 -3.92
N GLU A 12 -6.43 5.10 -4.98
CA GLU A 12 -7.00 4.83 -6.30
C GLU A 12 -6.42 3.56 -6.90
N ALA A 13 -5.10 3.35 -6.83
CA ALA A 13 -4.46 2.12 -7.30
C ALA A 13 -5.02 0.87 -6.58
N LEU A 14 -5.24 0.95 -5.26
CA LEU A 14 -5.86 -0.13 -4.49
C LEU A 14 -7.32 -0.36 -4.91
N GLY A 15 -8.09 0.71 -5.15
CA GLY A 15 -9.47 0.62 -5.63
C GLY A 15 -9.58 0.06 -7.05
N GLN A 16 -8.63 0.37 -7.94
CA GLN A 16 -8.55 -0.21 -9.28
C GLN A 16 -8.27 -1.72 -9.22
N HIS A 17 -7.33 -2.15 -8.38
CA HIS A 17 -7.04 -3.56 -8.16
C HIS A 17 -8.28 -4.34 -7.67
N ALA A 18 -9.08 -3.76 -6.79
CA ALA A 18 -10.30 -4.40 -6.31
C ALA A 18 -11.36 -4.61 -7.42
N ARG A 19 -11.38 -3.75 -8.45
CA ARG A 19 -12.29 -3.87 -9.60
C ARG A 19 -11.76 -4.80 -10.68
N SER A 20 -10.45 -4.78 -10.90
CA SER A 20 -9.75 -5.57 -11.89
C SER A 20 -8.43 -6.05 -11.27
N PRO A 21 -8.39 -7.28 -10.71
CA PRO A 21 -7.22 -7.79 -10.00
C PRO A 21 -5.98 -7.82 -10.89
N ASP A 22 -5.06 -6.90 -10.64
CA ASP A 22 -3.74 -6.80 -11.29
C ASP A 22 -2.72 -6.44 -10.21
N LEU A 23 -2.15 -7.46 -9.58
CA LEU A 23 -1.21 -7.28 -8.47
C LEU A 23 0.13 -6.69 -8.93
N PRO A 24 0.74 -7.09 -10.06
CA PRO A 24 1.94 -6.43 -10.58
C PRO A 24 1.76 -4.93 -10.79
N ARG A 25 0.62 -4.51 -11.36
CA ARG A 25 0.28 -3.09 -11.51
C ARG A 25 0.14 -2.39 -10.17
N LEU A 26 -0.54 -3.00 -9.19
CA LEU A 26 -0.68 -2.44 -7.85
C LEU A 26 0.71 -2.21 -7.21
N LEU A 27 1.56 -3.24 -7.19
CA LEU A 27 2.90 -3.16 -6.62
C LEU A 27 3.76 -2.09 -7.31
N LYS A 28 3.66 -1.95 -8.63
CA LYS A 28 4.36 -0.89 -9.38
C LYS A 28 3.94 0.52 -8.93
N HIS A 29 2.64 0.77 -8.75
CA HIS A 29 2.14 2.06 -8.26
C HIS A 29 2.61 2.32 -6.82
N TRP A 30 2.56 1.31 -5.96
CA TRP A 30 2.93 1.42 -4.54
C TRP A 30 4.45 1.49 -4.28
N ARG A 31 5.27 1.17 -5.28
CA ARG A 31 6.74 1.31 -5.26
C ARG A 31 7.23 2.52 -6.06
N ASN A 32 6.34 3.29 -6.69
CA ASN A 32 6.72 4.40 -7.57
C ASN A 32 7.28 5.59 -6.79
N ASP A 33 8.58 5.84 -6.87
CA ASP A 33 9.28 6.89 -6.10
C ASP A 33 8.60 8.27 -6.16
N ALA A 34 8.11 8.66 -7.34
CA ALA A 34 7.39 9.92 -7.52
C ALA A 34 6.14 10.02 -6.64
N ALA A 35 5.39 8.93 -6.45
CA ALA A 35 4.24 8.87 -5.55
C ALA A 35 4.64 8.89 -4.07
N LEU A 36 5.88 8.54 -3.75
CA LEU A 36 6.34 8.28 -2.39
C LEU A 36 7.15 9.42 -1.80
N ALA A 37 7.87 10.17 -2.63
CA ALA A 37 8.67 11.31 -2.21
C ALA A 37 7.87 12.33 -1.37
N PRO A 38 6.61 12.69 -1.71
CA PRO A 38 5.81 13.60 -0.89
C PRO A 38 5.42 13.01 0.48
N LEU A 39 5.44 11.68 0.65
CA LEU A 39 5.09 11.00 1.89
C LEU A 39 6.23 10.98 2.91
N ALA A 40 7.41 11.53 2.57
CA ALA A 40 8.55 11.65 3.48
C ALA A 40 8.27 12.53 4.71
N VAL A 41 7.17 13.29 4.71
CA VAL A 41 6.67 14.04 5.88
C VAL A 41 6.10 13.14 6.98
N LEU A 42 5.68 11.91 6.64
CA LEU A 42 5.18 10.93 7.61
C LEU A 42 6.34 10.36 8.45
N PRO A 43 6.07 9.88 9.68
CA PRO A 43 7.08 9.20 10.47
C PRO A 43 7.70 8.01 9.71
N PRO A 44 9.02 7.75 9.85
CA PRO A 44 9.72 6.72 9.07
C PRO A 44 9.16 5.30 9.24
N ALA A 45 8.45 5.05 10.35
CA ALA A 45 7.74 3.80 10.59
C ALA A 45 6.69 3.49 9.50
N TYR A 46 6.03 4.50 8.92
CA TYR A 46 5.03 4.29 7.85
C TYR A 46 5.64 3.64 6.62
N ASP A 47 6.79 4.15 6.19
CA ASP A 47 7.55 3.63 5.06
C ASP A 47 8.05 2.20 5.30
N GLN A 48 8.50 1.90 6.54
CA GLN A 48 8.91 0.55 6.94
C GLN A 48 7.75 -0.46 6.91
N VAL A 49 6.59 -0.11 7.50
CA VAL A 49 5.39 -0.97 7.48
C VAL A 49 4.91 -1.21 6.06
N ARG A 50 4.85 -0.15 5.23
CA ARG A 50 4.45 -0.26 3.84
C ARG A 50 5.35 -1.22 3.07
N ARG A 51 6.68 -1.09 3.18
CA ARG A 51 7.61 -2.02 2.52
C ARG A 51 7.38 -3.46 2.96
N ALA A 52 7.18 -3.69 4.26
CA ALA A 52 6.91 -5.03 4.79
C ALA A 52 5.61 -5.62 4.20
N LEU A 53 4.54 -4.83 4.09
CA LEU A 53 3.29 -5.26 3.46
C LEU A 53 3.49 -5.60 1.98
N LEU A 54 4.22 -4.78 1.23
CA LEU A 54 4.50 -5.02 -0.19
C LEU A 54 5.36 -6.27 -0.41
N GLN A 55 6.33 -6.55 0.47
CA GLN A 55 7.13 -7.78 0.41
C GLN A 55 6.26 -9.02 0.67
N ARG A 56 5.37 -8.97 1.66
CA ARG A 56 4.43 -10.06 1.96
C ARG A 56 3.46 -10.32 0.81
N LEU A 57 2.99 -9.27 0.12
CA LEU A 57 2.14 -9.40 -1.07
C LEU A 57 2.87 -10.05 -2.25
N ASP A 58 4.14 -9.68 -2.46
CA ASP A 58 5.00 -10.29 -3.48
C ASP A 58 5.15 -11.81 -3.24
N MET A 59 5.40 -12.19 -1.98
CA MET A 59 5.47 -13.59 -1.57
C MET A 59 4.11 -14.30 -1.71
N ALA A 60 3.02 -13.67 -1.30
CA ALA A 60 1.69 -14.27 -1.44
C ALA A 60 1.31 -14.52 -2.91
N ALA A 61 1.78 -13.66 -3.83
CA ALA A 61 1.62 -13.86 -5.27
C ALA A 61 2.45 -15.05 -5.79
N ALA A 62 3.67 -15.21 -5.27
CA ALA A 62 4.61 -16.23 -5.73
C ALA A 62 4.30 -17.64 -5.19
N PHE A 63 3.73 -17.74 -3.98
CA PHE A 63 3.57 -19.00 -3.25
C PHE A 63 2.13 -19.51 -3.12
N GLY A 64 1.13 -18.83 -3.69
CA GLY A 64 -0.24 -19.33 -3.90
C GLY A 64 -0.93 -20.03 -2.71
N GLU A 65 -1.78 -19.32 -1.97
CA GLU A 65 -2.85 -19.82 -1.04
C GLU A 65 -2.60 -21.00 -0.07
N GLU A 66 -1.39 -21.55 0.09
CA GLU A 66 -1.16 -22.71 0.99
C GLU A 66 -1.07 -22.34 2.49
N SER A 67 -1.35 -21.09 2.87
CA SER A 67 -1.38 -20.66 4.27
C SER A 67 -2.59 -19.78 4.58
N CYS A 68 -3.55 -20.30 5.35
CA CYS A 68 -4.73 -19.56 5.83
C CYS A 68 -4.40 -18.28 6.63
N SER A 69 -3.16 -18.11 7.09
CA SER A 69 -2.70 -16.88 7.77
C SER A 69 -2.13 -15.82 6.82
N PHE A 70 -1.99 -16.11 5.52
CA PHE A 70 -1.36 -15.27 4.50
C PHE A 70 -2.24 -15.14 3.24
N SER A 71 -3.54 -14.88 3.40
CA SER A 71 -4.37 -14.59 2.23
C SER A 71 -4.01 -13.21 1.64
N PRO A 72 -3.90 -13.08 0.30
CA PRO A 72 -3.71 -11.79 -0.37
C PRO A 72 -4.78 -10.77 0.02
N ALA A 73 -6.02 -11.22 0.25
CA ALA A 73 -7.12 -10.37 0.70
C ALA A 73 -6.85 -9.69 2.06
N THR A 74 -6.30 -10.42 3.03
CA THR A 74 -5.92 -9.85 4.33
C THR A 74 -4.81 -8.80 4.17
N LEU A 75 -3.81 -9.08 3.33
CA LEU A 75 -2.73 -8.11 3.08
C LEU A 75 -3.21 -6.84 2.36
N LEU A 76 -4.18 -6.95 1.45
CA LEU A 76 -4.83 -5.80 0.82
C LEU A 76 -5.65 -4.98 1.83
N ALA A 77 -6.30 -5.63 2.80
CA ALA A 77 -6.99 -4.94 3.89
C ALA A 77 -6.01 -4.20 4.83
N GLU A 78 -4.83 -4.77 5.08
CA GLU A 78 -3.78 -4.09 5.84
C GLU A 78 -3.21 -2.87 5.08
N LEU A 79 -3.06 -2.95 3.75
CA LEU A 79 -2.70 -1.77 2.93
C LEU A 79 -3.77 -0.67 3.01
N ARG A 80 -5.05 -1.03 3.02
CA ARG A 80 -6.14 -0.07 3.21
C ARG A 80 -6.03 0.61 4.57
N SER A 81 -5.85 -0.17 5.62
CA SER A 81 -5.66 0.33 6.99
C SER A 81 -4.43 1.22 7.12
N TRP A 82 -3.36 0.92 6.38
CA TRP A 82 -2.17 1.77 6.33
C TRP A 82 -2.49 3.16 5.74
N LEU A 83 -3.26 3.23 4.66
CA LEU A 83 -3.67 4.51 4.06
C LEU A 83 -4.52 5.33 5.03
N ASP A 84 -5.49 4.70 5.68
CA ASP A 84 -6.37 5.39 6.63
C ASP A 84 -5.57 5.97 7.81
N LYS A 85 -4.57 5.24 8.30
CA LYS A 85 -3.65 5.72 9.35
C LYS A 85 -2.73 6.85 8.84
N ALA A 86 -2.22 6.74 7.61
CA ALA A 86 -1.34 7.73 7.02
C ALA A 86 -2.06 9.07 6.79
N GLU A 87 -3.31 9.03 6.30
CA GLU A 87 -4.16 10.21 6.15
C GLU A 87 -4.48 10.85 7.50
N ALA A 88 -4.84 10.04 8.50
CA ALA A 88 -5.10 10.54 9.85
C ALA A 88 -3.84 11.15 10.50
N ALA A 89 -2.66 10.59 10.26
CA ALA A 89 -1.40 11.15 10.73
C ALA A 89 -1.08 12.48 10.02
N LEU A 90 -1.25 12.53 8.70
CA LEU A 90 -1.02 13.74 7.90
C LEU A 90 -1.94 14.89 8.33
N ALA A 91 -3.21 14.61 8.65
CA ALA A 91 -4.17 15.60 9.13
C ALA A 91 -3.86 16.15 10.53
N ARG A 92 -2.95 15.49 11.28
CA ARG A 92 -2.53 15.89 12.64
C ARG A 92 -1.17 16.58 12.66
N MET A 93 -0.53 16.72 11.50
CA MET A 93 0.68 17.51 11.30
C MET A 93 0.31 18.97 11.05
#